data_AF-A0A7L6BBV8-F1
#
_entry.id   AF-A0A7L6BBV8-F1
#
_cell.length_a   1.000
_cell.length_b   1.000
_cell.length_c   1.000
_cell.angle_alpha   90.00
_cell.angle_beta   90.00
_cell.angle_gamma   90.00
#
_symmetry.space_group_name_H-M   'P 1'
#
loop_
_entity.id
_entity.type
_entity.pdbx_description
1 polymer ?
#
loop_
_entity_poly.entity_id
_entity_poly.type
_entity_poly.pdbx_seq_one_letter_code
_entity_poly.pdbx_strand_id
1 'polypeptide(L)'
;MSVVPPQDPAADSVPPPERQPATEADLAAVAAQLGRAPRGTRAVAHRCPCGLPDVVETTPRLADGTPFPTLFYLTCPRATAACSRLESAGLMKEMADRLAEDPELAARYRAAHEDYLGRRDAIGVVPEIAGISAGGMPGRVKCLHVHLGHALAAGPGVNPFGDETLALVEKWWAAGPCVDVPTAQ
;
A
#
# COMPACT_ATOMS: atom_id res chain seq x y z
N MET A 1 -9.34 12.98 -18.94
CA MET A 1 -7.97 13.30 -19.38
C MET A 1 -7.14 12.16 -18.83
N SER A 2 -6.56 11.33 -19.71
CA SER A 2 -5.80 10.18 -19.23
C SER A 2 -4.55 10.66 -18.49
N VAL A 3 -4.25 10.04 -17.35
CA VAL A 3 -3.05 10.35 -16.56
C VAL A 3 -1.82 9.99 -17.37
N VAL A 4 -0.90 10.95 -17.54
CA VAL A 4 0.36 10.73 -18.25
C VAL A 4 1.43 10.30 -17.23
N PRO A 5 2.22 9.24 -17.52
CA PRO A 5 3.35 8.87 -16.67
C PRO A 5 4.35 10.02 -16.50
N PRO A 6 4.94 10.18 -15.30
CA PRO A 6 5.98 11.18 -15.06
C PRO A 6 7.25 10.85 -15.86
N GLN A 7 8.09 11.87 -16.11
CA GLN A 7 9.38 11.68 -16.79
C GLN A 7 10.34 10.77 -16.01
N ASP A 8 10.22 10.74 -14.69
CA ASP A 8 11.04 9.92 -13.78
C ASP A 8 10.13 9.18 -12.78
N PRO A 9 9.55 8.03 -13.18
CA PRO A 9 8.60 7.28 -12.37
C PRO A 9 9.27 6.61 -11.17
N ALA A 10 8.50 6.41 -10.10
CA ALA A 10 9.00 5.73 -8.91
C ALA A 10 9.33 4.25 -9.16
N ALA A 11 8.59 3.58 -10.05
CA ALA A 11 8.70 2.14 -10.31
C ALA A 11 10.13 1.65 -10.59
N ASP A 12 10.95 2.45 -11.25
CA ASP A 12 12.31 2.08 -11.68
C ASP A 12 13.35 2.15 -10.54
N SER A 13 12.94 2.63 -9.36
CA SER A 13 13.88 2.99 -8.28
C SER A 13 13.38 2.62 -6.88
N VAL A 14 12.23 1.96 -6.76
CA VAL A 14 11.81 1.38 -5.48
C VAL A 14 12.60 0.09 -5.19
N PRO A 15 13.06 -0.11 -3.95
CA PRO A 15 13.70 -1.37 -3.58
C PRO A 15 12.68 -2.52 -3.62
N PRO A 16 13.15 -3.78 -3.72
CA PRO A 16 12.25 -4.92 -3.58
C PRO A 16 11.62 -4.94 -2.18
N PRO A 17 10.44 -5.58 -2.01
CA PRO A 17 9.83 -5.76 -0.69
C PRO A 17 10.78 -6.53 0.24
N GLU A 18 11.03 -5.97 1.41
CA GLU A 18 11.77 -6.64 2.48
C GLU A 18 10.97 -6.56 3.77
N ARG A 19 10.32 -7.68 4.13
CA ARG A 19 9.52 -7.76 5.34
C ARG A 19 10.40 -7.95 6.56
N GLN A 20 10.39 -6.98 7.48
CA GLN A 20 11.16 -7.02 8.72
C GLN A 20 10.26 -6.72 9.93
N PRO A 21 10.45 -7.38 11.09
CA PRO A 21 9.77 -6.98 12.32
C PRO A 21 9.97 -5.48 12.60
N ALA A 22 8.90 -4.78 13.00
CA ALA A 22 8.98 -3.35 13.22
C ALA A 22 9.81 -3.06 14.48
N THR A 23 10.82 -2.20 14.33
CA THR A 23 11.62 -1.71 15.46
C THR A 23 10.95 -0.51 16.14
N GLU A 24 11.43 -0.11 17.32
CA GLU A 24 10.94 1.11 17.99
C GLU A 24 11.16 2.38 17.14
N ALA A 25 12.29 2.45 16.42
CA ALA A 25 12.58 3.54 15.49
C ALA A 25 11.58 3.57 14.32
N ASP A 26 11.21 2.40 13.80
CA ASP A 26 10.18 2.31 12.75
C ASP A 26 8.82 2.77 13.26
N LEU A 27 8.44 2.36 14.47
CA LEU A 27 7.16 2.78 15.08
C LEU A 27 7.12 4.28 15.34
N ALA A 28 8.24 4.89 15.76
CA ALA A 28 8.36 6.34 15.90
C ALA A 28 8.23 7.07 14.56
N ALA A 29 8.90 6.57 13.51
CA ALA A 29 8.78 7.10 12.15
C ALA A 29 7.33 7.01 11.64
N VAL A 30 6.69 5.86 11.80
CA VAL A 30 5.29 5.65 11.40
C VAL A 30 4.34 6.54 12.20
N ALA A 31 4.59 6.74 13.50
CA ALA A 31 3.79 7.66 14.31
C ALA A 31 3.86 9.10 13.79
N ALA A 32 5.07 9.57 13.45
CA ALA A 32 5.28 10.89 12.85
C ALA A 32 4.59 11.00 11.48
N GLN A 33 4.70 9.97 10.64
CA GLN A 33 4.05 9.91 9.32
C GLN A 33 2.52 9.98 9.39
N LEU A 34 1.93 9.27 10.36
CA LEU A 34 0.47 9.21 10.54
C LEU A 34 -0.08 10.39 11.37
N GLY A 35 0.77 11.14 12.07
CA GLY A 35 0.36 12.14 13.05
C GLY A 35 -0.34 11.56 14.28
N ARG A 36 -0.20 10.25 14.52
CA ARG A 36 -0.82 9.50 15.63
C ARG A 36 -0.09 8.19 15.88
N ALA A 37 -0.25 7.61 17.06
CA ALA A 37 0.32 6.30 17.36
C ALA A 37 -0.18 5.21 16.38
N PRO A 38 0.73 4.39 15.80
CA PRO A 38 0.32 3.28 14.94
C PRO A 38 -0.45 2.22 15.72
N ARG A 39 -1.43 1.59 15.06
CA ARG A 39 -2.24 0.51 15.63
C ARG A 39 -1.98 -0.78 14.88
N GLY A 40 -1.67 -1.84 15.62
CA GLY A 40 -1.53 -3.18 15.05
C GLY A 40 -0.32 -3.39 14.14
N THR A 41 0.61 -2.44 14.02
CA THR A 41 1.83 -2.60 13.22
C THR A 41 2.67 -3.75 13.76
N ARG A 42 3.02 -4.70 12.89
CA ARG A 42 3.81 -5.88 13.23
C ARG A 42 5.19 -5.87 12.58
N ALA A 43 5.21 -5.43 11.33
CA ALA A 43 6.38 -5.46 10.48
C ALA A 43 6.36 -4.23 9.56
N VAL A 44 7.55 -3.82 9.13
CA VAL A 44 7.72 -2.98 7.96
C VAL A 44 7.63 -3.91 6.75
N ALA A 45 6.72 -3.61 5.83
CA ALA A 45 6.51 -4.42 4.62
C ALA A 45 7.35 -3.91 3.44
N HIS A 46 7.58 -2.60 3.40
CA HIS A 46 8.44 -1.94 2.41
C HIS A 46 9.08 -0.70 3.04
N ARG A 47 10.31 -0.41 2.59
CA ARG A 47 11.05 0.79 2.99
C ARG A 47 11.23 1.70 1.78
N CYS A 48 10.93 2.97 1.99
CA CYS A 48 11.19 4.01 1.03
C CYS A 48 12.71 4.15 0.79
N PRO A 49 13.18 4.54 -0.41
CA PRO A 49 14.59 4.86 -0.65
C PRO A 49 15.18 5.93 0.28
N CYS A 50 14.36 6.75 0.95
CA CYS A 50 14.84 7.66 2.00
C CYS A 50 15.21 6.97 3.33
N GLY A 51 15.03 5.65 3.45
CA GLY A 51 15.34 4.82 4.61
C GLY A 51 14.17 4.61 5.59
N LEU A 52 13.13 5.43 5.52
CA LEU A 52 11.96 5.31 6.40
C LEU A 52 10.94 4.28 5.86
N PRO A 53 10.14 3.64 6.74
CA PRO A 53 9.00 2.84 6.30
C PRO A 53 8.04 3.66 5.45
N ASP A 54 7.53 3.12 4.36
CA ASP A 54 6.39 3.70 3.64
C ASP A 54 5.17 2.78 3.63
N VAL A 55 5.37 1.47 3.82
CA VAL A 55 4.30 0.49 4.02
C VAL A 55 4.59 -0.35 5.26
N VAL A 56 3.59 -0.47 6.11
CA VAL A 56 3.60 -1.40 7.25
C VAL A 56 2.64 -2.55 7.04
N GLU A 57 2.99 -3.70 7.60
CA GLU A 57 2.10 -4.86 7.75
C GLU A 57 1.44 -4.83 9.13
N THR A 58 0.12 -4.96 9.18
CA THR A 58 -0.68 -4.87 10.41
C THR A 58 -1.26 -6.22 10.83
N THR A 59 -1.65 -6.35 12.09
CA THR A 59 -2.44 -7.47 12.61
C THR A 59 -3.87 -7.40 12.05
N PRO A 60 -4.45 -8.54 11.59
CA PRO A 60 -5.84 -8.57 11.12
C PRO A 60 -6.87 -8.35 12.24
N ARG A 61 -6.45 -8.46 13.51
CA ARG A 61 -7.24 -8.11 14.69
C ARG A 61 -6.36 -7.32 15.67
N LEU A 62 -6.86 -6.19 16.15
CA LEU A 62 -6.18 -5.34 17.12
C LEU A 62 -6.22 -5.96 18.53
N ALA A 63 -5.41 -5.43 19.44
CA ALA A 63 -5.32 -5.90 20.83
C ALA A 63 -6.65 -5.76 21.61
N ASP A 64 -7.49 -4.79 21.24
CA ASP A 64 -8.83 -4.59 21.79
C ASP A 64 -9.89 -5.54 21.19
N GLY A 65 -9.47 -6.45 20.28
CA GLY A 65 -10.34 -7.39 19.59
C GLY A 65 -10.96 -6.85 18.30
N THR A 66 -10.79 -5.57 17.97
CA THR A 66 -11.39 -4.97 16.76
C THR A 66 -10.80 -5.59 15.48
N PRO A 67 -11.64 -6.05 14.53
CA PRO A 67 -11.17 -6.46 13.20
C PRO A 67 -10.48 -5.31 12.46
N PHE A 68 -9.35 -5.60 11.83
CA PHE A 68 -8.61 -4.62 11.02
C PHE A 68 -8.34 -5.18 9.62
N PRO A 69 -9.19 -4.85 8.62
CA PRO A 69 -9.10 -5.45 7.29
C PRO A 69 -7.82 -5.14 6.50
N THR A 70 -7.19 -4.02 6.81
CA THR A 70 -6.05 -3.46 6.05
C THR A 70 -4.73 -4.04 6.52
N LEU A 71 -4.26 -5.10 5.86
CA LEU A 71 -2.97 -5.73 6.09
C LEU A 71 -1.81 -4.81 5.73
N PHE A 72 -1.81 -4.23 4.53
CA PHE A 72 -0.76 -3.32 4.07
C PHE A 72 -1.23 -1.87 4.13
N TYR A 73 -0.61 -1.09 5.00
CA TYR A 73 -1.00 0.29 5.23
C TYR A 73 0.12 1.24 4.77
N LEU A 74 -0.19 2.08 3.78
CA LEU A 74 0.70 3.10 3.27
C LEU A 74 0.76 4.26 4.28
N THR A 75 1.91 4.47 4.91
CA THR A 75 2.10 5.43 5.99
C THR A 75 2.77 6.71 5.50
N CYS A 76 3.65 6.63 4.50
CA CYS A 76 4.39 7.79 3.99
C CYS A 76 3.43 8.90 3.50
N PRO A 77 3.48 10.12 4.08
CA PRO A 77 2.57 11.20 3.70
C PRO A 77 2.79 11.69 2.27
N ARG A 78 4.02 11.59 1.75
CA ARG A 78 4.35 11.98 0.37
C ARG A 78 3.82 10.98 -0.66
N ALA A 79 3.97 9.67 -0.39
CA ALA A 79 3.38 8.62 -1.23
C ALA A 79 1.84 8.70 -1.20
N THR A 80 1.27 8.93 -0.01
CA THR A 80 -0.17 9.16 0.18
C THR A 80 -0.68 10.34 -0.64
N ALA A 81 0.05 11.47 -0.62
CA ALA A 81 -0.30 12.62 -1.42
C ALA A 81 -0.22 12.35 -2.93
N ALA A 82 0.76 11.56 -3.38
CA ALA A 82 0.88 11.15 -4.78
C ALA A 82 -0.32 10.30 -5.23
N CYS A 83 -0.72 9.31 -4.44
CA CYS A 83 -1.94 8.53 -4.68
C CYS A 83 -3.18 9.45 -4.75
N SER A 84 -3.34 10.38 -3.80
CA SER A 84 -4.49 11.29 -3.78
C SER A 84 -4.55 12.21 -5.01
N ARG A 85 -3.40 12.62 -5.57
CA ARG A 85 -3.36 13.37 -6.85
C ARG A 85 -3.90 12.53 -8.00
N LEU A 86 -3.47 11.27 -8.11
CA LEU A 86 -3.96 10.34 -9.14
C LEU A 86 -5.45 10.03 -8.99
N GLU A 87 -5.91 9.82 -7.75
CA GLU A 87 -7.34 9.63 -7.44
C GLU A 87 -8.18 10.83 -7.90
N SER A 88 -7.72 12.04 -7.58
CA SER A 88 -8.40 13.29 -7.96
C SER A 88 -8.36 13.55 -9.47
N ALA A 89 -7.35 13.02 -10.17
CA ALA A 89 -7.25 13.06 -11.62
C ALA A 89 -8.21 12.08 -12.33
N GLY A 90 -8.90 11.21 -11.58
CA GLY A 90 -9.91 10.29 -12.11
C GLY A 90 -9.37 8.90 -12.48
N LEU A 91 -8.12 8.57 -12.13
CA LEU A 91 -7.49 7.30 -12.49
C LEU A 91 -8.31 6.07 -12.04
N MET A 92 -8.89 6.12 -10.84
CA MET A 92 -9.71 5.01 -10.33
C MET A 92 -10.92 4.72 -11.20
N LYS A 93 -11.50 5.75 -11.84
CA LYS A 93 -12.63 5.56 -12.77
C LYS A 93 -12.16 4.85 -14.03
N GLU A 94 -11.04 5.29 -14.62
CA GLU A 94 -10.45 4.67 -15.81
C GLU A 94 -10.08 3.20 -15.55
N MET A 95 -9.51 2.90 -14.37
CA MET A 95 -9.21 1.53 -13.93
C MET A 95 -10.49 0.69 -13.75
N ALA A 96 -11.55 1.27 -13.18
CA ALA A 96 -12.82 0.57 -12.98
C ALA A 96 -13.55 0.27 -14.30
N ASP A 97 -13.52 1.21 -15.25
CA ASP A 97 -14.09 1.03 -16.59
C ASP A 97 -13.35 -0.13 -17.31
N ARG A 98 -12.01 -0.13 -17.28
CA ARG A 98 -11.19 -1.24 -17.81
C ARG A 98 -11.46 -2.58 -17.13
N LEU A 99 -11.65 -2.58 -15.81
CA LEU A 99 -11.94 -3.81 -15.05
C LEU A 99 -13.25 -4.48 -15.50
N ALA A 100 -14.23 -3.69 -15.96
CA ALA A 100 -15.51 -4.21 -16.43
C ALA A 100 -15.43 -4.82 -17.84
N GLU A 101 -14.45 -4.40 -18.64
CA GLU A 101 -14.34 -4.73 -20.07
C GLU A 101 -13.26 -5.76 -20.38
N ASP A 102 -12.24 -5.90 -19.52
CA ASP A 102 -11.09 -6.78 -19.72
C ASP A 102 -11.12 -8.00 -18.75
N PRO A 103 -11.52 -9.19 -19.24
CA PRO A 103 -11.57 -10.41 -18.43
C PRO A 103 -10.20 -10.86 -17.90
N GLU A 104 -9.11 -10.58 -18.62
CA GLU A 104 -7.76 -10.96 -18.22
C GLU A 104 -7.27 -10.07 -17.07
N LEU A 105 -7.51 -8.76 -17.16
CA LEU A 105 -7.29 -7.84 -16.04
C LEU A 105 -8.11 -8.23 -14.81
N ALA A 106 -9.39 -8.57 -15.00
CA ALA A 106 -10.26 -9.02 -13.91
C ALA A 106 -9.74 -10.32 -13.25
N ALA A 107 -9.21 -11.26 -14.03
CA ALA A 107 -8.61 -12.48 -13.50
C ALA A 107 -7.33 -12.18 -12.69
N ARG A 108 -6.43 -11.32 -13.19
CA ARG A 108 -5.22 -10.91 -12.45
C ARG A 108 -5.56 -10.16 -11.18
N TYR A 109 -6.55 -9.27 -11.21
CA TYR A 109 -6.99 -8.53 -10.03
C TYR A 109 -7.69 -9.42 -8.99
N ARG A 110 -8.36 -10.50 -9.42
CA ARG A 110 -8.84 -11.56 -8.53
C ARG A 110 -7.71 -12.37 -7.90
N ALA A 111 -6.66 -12.70 -8.65
CA ALA A 111 -5.48 -13.33 -8.07
C ALA A 111 -4.82 -12.43 -7.01
N ALA A 112 -4.75 -11.11 -7.25
CA ALA A 112 -4.27 -10.14 -6.26
C ALA A 112 -5.13 -10.14 -4.98
N HIS A 113 -6.45 -10.25 -5.12
CA HIS A 113 -7.38 -10.38 -3.99
C HIS A 113 -7.10 -11.66 -3.18
N GLU A 114 -6.92 -12.79 -3.84
CA GLU A 114 -6.65 -14.09 -3.20
C GLU A 114 -5.28 -14.11 -2.50
N ASP A 115 -4.24 -13.56 -3.13
CA ASP A 115 -2.91 -13.38 -2.50
C ASP A 115 -3.02 -12.53 -1.22
N TYR A 116 -3.73 -11.40 -1.28
CA TYR A 116 -3.95 -10.54 -0.12
C TYR A 116 -4.64 -11.28 1.03
N LEU A 117 -5.70 -12.04 0.73
CA LEU A 117 -6.40 -12.86 1.73
C LEU A 117 -5.46 -13.92 2.32
N GLY A 118 -4.73 -14.65 1.49
CA GLY A 118 -3.80 -15.69 1.92
C GLY A 118 -2.72 -15.15 2.87
N ARG A 119 -2.12 -14.00 2.53
CA ARG A 119 -1.13 -13.33 3.40
C ARG A 119 -1.71 -12.91 4.73
N ARG A 120 -2.94 -12.39 4.73
CA ARG A 120 -3.60 -11.96 5.98
C ARG A 120 -3.98 -13.15 6.85
N ASP A 121 -4.56 -14.18 6.25
CA ASP A 121 -5.04 -15.36 6.97
C ASP A 121 -3.86 -16.19 7.53
N ALA A 122 -2.68 -16.11 6.90
CA ALA A 122 -1.44 -16.66 7.45
C ALA A 122 -1.00 -15.99 8.77
N ILE A 123 -1.44 -14.75 9.04
CA ILE A 123 -1.20 -14.05 10.31
C ILE A 123 -2.31 -14.38 11.32
N GLY A 124 -3.55 -14.45 10.85
CA GLY A 124 -4.68 -14.84 11.69
C GLY A 124 -6.02 -14.69 10.96
N VAL A 125 -6.85 -15.72 11.09
CA VAL A 125 -8.20 -15.73 10.52
C VAL A 125 -9.16 -14.92 11.40
N VAL A 126 -9.87 -13.99 10.79
CA VAL A 126 -10.84 -13.09 11.44
C VAL A 126 -12.18 -13.24 10.73
N PRO A 127 -13.13 -14.01 11.30
CA PRO A 127 -14.40 -14.35 10.64
C PRO A 127 -15.21 -13.13 10.16
N GLU A 128 -15.16 -12.02 10.90
CA GLU A 128 -15.91 -10.79 10.60
C GLU A 128 -15.47 -10.12 9.28
N ILE A 129 -14.27 -10.44 8.79
CA ILE A 129 -13.69 -9.87 7.56
C ILE A 129 -13.28 -10.97 6.57
N ALA A 130 -13.78 -12.19 6.75
CA ALA A 130 -13.53 -13.31 5.86
C ALA A 130 -13.95 -12.97 4.42
N GLY A 131 -13.09 -13.27 3.45
CA GLY A 131 -13.33 -12.94 2.03
C GLY A 131 -13.29 -11.44 1.69
N ILE A 132 -13.07 -10.55 2.67
CA ILE A 132 -12.99 -9.10 2.43
C ILE A 132 -11.52 -8.70 2.41
N SER A 133 -10.95 -8.41 1.24
CA SER A 133 -9.65 -7.73 1.13
C SER A 133 -9.83 -6.20 1.23
N ALA A 134 -8.80 -5.43 0.90
CA ALA A 134 -8.86 -3.96 0.91
C ALA A 134 -8.93 -3.36 -0.50
N GLY A 135 -9.14 -2.04 -0.61
CA GLY A 135 -9.09 -1.30 -1.89
C GLY A 135 -10.28 -1.51 -2.83
N GLY A 136 -11.27 -2.33 -2.46
CA GLY A 136 -12.42 -2.65 -3.31
C GLY A 136 -12.26 -3.91 -4.17
N MET A 137 -11.09 -4.57 -4.07
CA MET A 137 -10.80 -5.88 -4.68
C MET A 137 -11.90 -6.93 -4.39
N PRO A 138 -12.16 -7.87 -5.31
CA PRO A 138 -11.64 -7.94 -6.69
C PRO A 138 -12.54 -7.23 -7.71
N GLY A 139 -13.65 -6.62 -7.28
CA GLY A 139 -14.69 -6.13 -8.20
C GLY A 139 -14.76 -4.61 -8.39
N ARG A 140 -14.01 -3.84 -7.60
CA ARG A 140 -14.00 -2.37 -7.64
C ARG A 140 -12.60 -1.84 -7.36
N VAL A 141 -12.37 -0.59 -7.74
CA VAL A 141 -11.17 0.19 -7.38
C VAL A 141 -11.63 1.37 -6.54
N LYS A 142 -11.38 1.34 -5.23
CA LYS A 142 -11.89 2.35 -4.28
C LYS A 142 -10.82 3.29 -3.74
N CYS A 143 -9.57 2.85 -3.66
CA CYS A 143 -8.49 3.61 -3.04
C CYS A 143 -7.12 3.11 -3.53
N LEU A 144 -6.34 4.00 -4.14
CA LEU A 144 -5.02 3.71 -4.68
C LEU A 144 -3.98 3.51 -3.59
N HIS A 145 -4.14 4.11 -2.40
CA HIS A 145 -3.20 3.92 -1.28
C HIS A 145 -3.03 2.45 -0.90
N VAL A 146 -4.14 1.70 -0.87
CA VAL A 146 -4.12 0.27 -0.58
C VAL A 146 -3.49 -0.51 -1.72
N HIS A 147 -3.78 -0.15 -2.98
CA HIS A 147 -3.21 -0.86 -4.13
C HIS A 147 -1.71 -0.66 -4.22
N LEU A 148 -1.23 0.57 -4.06
CA LEU A 148 0.19 0.88 -3.98
C LEU A 148 0.84 0.16 -2.79
N GLY A 149 0.22 0.22 -1.60
CA GLY A 149 0.72 -0.48 -0.42
C GLY A 149 0.84 -1.99 -0.63
N HIS A 150 -0.14 -2.60 -1.31
CA HIS A 150 -0.09 -4.03 -1.64
C HIS A 150 1.01 -4.35 -2.66
N ALA A 151 1.14 -3.57 -3.74
CA ALA A 151 2.19 -3.79 -4.74
C ALA A 151 3.60 -3.65 -4.15
N LEU A 152 3.83 -2.61 -3.33
CA LEU A 152 5.12 -2.41 -2.66
C LEU A 152 5.48 -3.53 -1.67
N ALA A 153 4.49 -4.16 -1.03
CA ALA A 153 4.70 -5.24 -0.07
C ALA A 153 4.79 -6.63 -0.71
N ALA A 154 4.01 -6.88 -1.77
CA ALA A 154 3.94 -8.18 -2.43
C ALA A 154 4.97 -8.33 -3.56
N GLY A 155 5.39 -7.21 -4.14
CA GLY A 155 6.32 -7.14 -5.27
C GLY A 155 5.61 -6.99 -6.62
N PRO A 156 6.39 -6.72 -7.68
CA PRO A 156 5.86 -6.47 -9.02
C PRO A 156 5.05 -7.63 -9.57
N GLY A 157 3.96 -7.34 -10.29
CA GLY A 157 3.13 -8.31 -10.99
C GLY A 157 2.05 -8.95 -10.13
N VAL A 158 2.03 -8.71 -8.82
CA VAL A 158 1.01 -9.26 -7.91
C VAL A 158 -0.29 -8.46 -7.97
N ASN A 159 -0.21 -7.13 -7.96
CA ASN A 159 -1.38 -6.27 -7.96
C ASN A 159 -1.37 -5.34 -9.19
N PRO A 160 -2.16 -5.64 -10.24
CA PRO A 160 -2.06 -4.89 -11.50
C PRO A 160 -2.34 -3.40 -11.35
N PHE A 161 -3.31 -3.01 -10.51
CA PHE A 161 -3.58 -1.57 -10.27
C PHE A 161 -2.58 -0.94 -9.31
N GLY A 162 -1.98 -1.72 -8.42
CA GLY A 162 -0.89 -1.24 -7.57
C GLY A 162 0.37 -0.95 -8.38
N ASP A 163 0.72 -1.84 -9.31
CA ASP A 163 1.83 -1.67 -10.26
C ASP A 163 1.60 -0.48 -11.19
N GLU A 164 0.38 -0.34 -11.73
CA GLU A 164 0.01 0.82 -12.54
C GLU A 164 0.09 2.13 -11.74
N THR A 165 -0.38 2.12 -10.48
CA THR A 165 -0.23 3.28 -9.59
C THR A 165 1.24 3.62 -9.37
N LEU A 166 2.08 2.62 -9.10
CA LEU A 166 3.52 2.78 -8.89
C LEU A 166 4.23 3.36 -10.12
N ALA A 167 3.81 2.97 -11.33
CA ALA A 167 4.33 3.50 -12.59
C ALA A 167 3.95 4.97 -12.85
N LEU A 168 2.85 5.45 -12.23
CA LEU A 168 2.32 6.79 -12.44
C LEU A 168 2.69 7.79 -11.34
N VAL A 169 3.14 7.33 -10.18
CA VAL A 169 3.63 8.22 -9.12
C VAL A 169 5.09 8.63 -9.37
N GLU A 170 5.40 9.88 -9.09
CA GLU A 170 6.76 10.40 -9.06
C GLU A 170 7.54 9.86 -7.85
N LYS A 171 8.86 10.00 -7.88
CA LYS A 171 9.76 9.67 -6.75
C LYS A 171 9.42 10.50 -5.52
N TRP A 172 8.54 9.98 -4.65
CA TRP A 172 8.05 10.71 -3.46
C TRP A 172 9.15 10.98 -2.41
N TRP A 173 10.32 10.35 -2.54
CA TRP A 173 11.50 10.57 -1.72
C TRP A 173 12.49 11.59 -2.29
N ALA A 174 12.24 12.16 -3.48
CA ALA A 174 13.22 13.03 -4.15
C ALA A 174 13.66 14.23 -3.29
N ALA A 175 12.78 14.74 -2.43
CA ALA A 175 13.08 15.82 -1.48
C ALA A 175 13.52 15.30 -0.09
N GLY A 176 14.14 14.12 0.00
CA GLY A 176 14.63 13.52 1.25
C GLY A 176 13.55 12.81 2.08
N PRO A 177 13.81 12.59 3.39
CA PRO A 177 12.86 11.95 4.31
C PRO A 177 11.49 12.63 4.34
N CYS A 178 10.43 11.83 4.49
CA CYS A 178 9.05 12.34 4.47
C CYS A 178 8.62 12.98 5.80
N VAL A 179 9.34 12.68 6.88
CA VAL A 179 9.17 13.22 8.23
C VAL A 179 10.53 13.29 8.92
N ASP A 180 10.64 14.14 9.94
CA ASP A 180 11.77 14.14 10.85
C ASP A 180 11.54 13.10 11.96
N VAL A 181 12.49 12.18 12.13
CA VAL A 181 12.46 11.20 13.21
C VAL A 181 13.68 11.50 14.08
N PRO A 182 13.51 11.83 15.38
CA PRO A 182 14.65 11.99 16.27
C PRO A 182 15.47 10.69 16.26
N THR A 183 16.73 10.75 15.85
CA THR A 183 17.66 9.64 16.06
C THR A 183 17.74 9.38 17.55
N ALA A 184 17.50 8.13 17.96
CA ALA A 184 17.87 7.68 19.30
C ALA A 184 19.38 7.97 19.48
N GLN A 185 19.72 8.78 20.48
CA GLN A 185 21.10 9.01 20.91
C GLN A 185 21.66 7.75 21.55
#